data_AF-A0A6V8NM92-F1
#
_entry.id   AF-A0A6V8NM92-F1
#
_cell.length_a   1.000
_cell.length_b   1.000
_cell.length_c   1.000
_cell.angle_alpha   90.00
_cell.angle_beta   90.00
_cell.angle_gamma   90.00
#
_symmetry.space_group_name_H-M   'P 1'
#
loop_
_entity.id
_entity.type
_entity.pdbx_description
1 polymer ?
#
loop_
_entity_poly.entity_id
_entity_poly.type
_entity_poly.pdbx_seq_one_letter_code
_entity_poly.pdbx_strand_id
1 'polypeptide(L)' 'MTDNKLTDKGKQIQLARYRLKQAEESINEAMCLLSGKGSPRSIINRAYYAMFYSVLALIVFEPYSSSKHSGVLS' A
#
# COMPACT_ATOMS: atom_id res chain seq x y z
N MET A 1 22.83 -14.78 -18.17
CA MET A 1 22.39 -14.28 -16.84
C MET A 1 21.96 -12.84 -17.04
N THR A 2 20.67 -12.61 -17.18
CA THR A 2 20.10 -11.30 -17.52
C THR A 2 19.97 -10.44 -16.27
N ASP A 3 20.75 -9.37 -16.22
CA ASP A 3 20.79 -8.37 -15.14
C ASP A 3 19.49 -7.53 -15.20
N ASN A 4 18.44 -7.99 -14.52
CA ASN A 4 17.12 -7.36 -14.49
C ASN A 4 17.12 -6.15 -13.54
N LYS A 5 17.81 -5.07 -13.93
CA LYS A 5 17.73 -3.79 -13.22
C LYS A 5 16.46 -3.05 -13.64
N LEU A 6 15.37 -3.27 -12.90
CA LEU A 6 14.24 -2.34 -12.90
C LEU A 6 14.75 -0.92 -12.58
N THR A 7 14.44 0.03 -13.46
CA THR A 7 14.71 1.46 -13.24
C THR A 7 14.08 1.92 -11.92
N ASP A 8 14.62 2.99 -11.32
CA ASP A 8 14.10 3.55 -10.06
C ASP A 8 12.59 3.82 -10.12
N LYS A 9 12.12 4.36 -11.25
CA LYS A 9 10.71 4.54 -11.59
C LYS A 9 9.93 3.22 -11.66
N GLY A 10 10.53 2.15 -12.18
CA GLY A 10 9.94 0.82 -12.21
C GLY A 10 9.70 0.25 -10.81
N LYS A 11 10.65 0.46 -9.88
CA LYS A 11 10.49 0.08 -8.47
C LYS A 11 9.40 0.87 -7.76
N GLN A 12 9.35 2.19 -8.00
CA GLN A 12 8.27 3.05 -7.49
C GLN A 12 6.89 2.58 -7.97
N ILE A 13 6.74 2.29 -9.26
CA ILE A 13 5.47 1.77 -9.81
C ILE A 13 5.09 0.44 -9.16
N GLN A 14 6.06 -0.48 -8.98
CA GLN A 14 5.80 -1.77 -8.34
C GLN A 14 5.34 -1.59 -6.89
N LEU A 15 6.02 -0.73 -6.11
CA LEU A 15 5.65 -0.44 -4.73
C LEU A 15 4.28 0.24 -4.64
N ALA A 16 3.98 1.21 -5.51
CA ALA A 16 2.68 1.87 -5.56
C ALA A 16 1.56 0.88 -5.88
N ARG A 17 1.76 -0.04 -6.85
CA ARG A 17 0.79 -1.11 -7.15
C ARG A 17 0.57 -2.04 -5.96
N TYR A 18 1.64 -2.42 -5.26
CA TYR A 18 1.52 -3.24 -4.06
C TYR A 18 0.69 -2.53 -2.98
N ARG A 19 0.93 -1.23 -2.74
CA ARG A 19 0.14 -0.44 -1.79
C ARG A 19 -1.32 -0.30 -2.21
N LEU A 20 -1.60 -0.08 -3.49
CA LEU A 20 -2.98 -0.07 -4.00
C LEU A 20 -3.68 -1.42 -3.80
N LYS A 21 -2.97 -2.54 -4.00
CA LYS A 21 -3.52 -3.87 -3.70
C LYS A 21 -3.90 -4.01 -2.23
N GLN A 22 -3.04 -3.55 -1.30
CA GLN A 22 -3.39 -3.55 0.13
C GLN A 22 -4.61 -2.66 0.44
N ALA A 23 -4.76 -1.54 -0.28
CA ALA A 23 -5.92 -0.67 -0.14
C ALA A 23 -7.21 -1.38 -0.59
N GLU A 24 -7.18 -2.04 -1.75
CA GLU A 24 -8.29 -2.83 -2.29
C GLU A 24 -8.67 -3.99 -1.35
N GLU A 25 -7.70 -4.74 -0.85
CA GLU A 25 -7.94 -5.81 0.12
C GLU A 25 -8.59 -5.26 1.40
N SER A 26 -8.08 -4.13 1.93
CA SER A 26 -8.61 -3.52 3.16
C SER A 26 -10.04 -3.01 2.99
N ILE A 27 -10.38 -2.37 1.87
CA ILE A 27 -11.76 -1.90 1.65
C ILE A 27 -12.72 -3.07 1.41
N ASN A 28 -12.27 -4.11 0.72
CA ASN A 28 -13.07 -5.34 0.55
C ASN A 28 -13.36 -6.01 1.90
N GLU A 29 -12.37 -6.07 2.81
CA GLU A 29 -12.58 -6.53 4.18
C GLU A 29 -13.60 -5.66 4.94
N ALA A 30 -13.55 -4.33 4.78
CA ALA A 30 -14.53 -3.43 5.38
C ALA A 30 -15.96 -3.73 4.87
N MET A 31 -16.12 -3.98 3.56
CA MET A 31 -17.39 -4.34 2.94
C MET A 31 -17.91 -5.71 3.38
N CYS A 32 -17.01 -6.70 3.52
CA CYS A 32 -17.35 -8.00 4.09
C CYS A 32 -17.83 -7.88 5.54
N LEU A 33 -17.12 -7.08 6.36
CA LEU A 33 -17.52 -6.82 7.74
C LEU A 33 -18.87 -6.11 7.82
N LEU A 34 -19.11 -5.10 6.97
CA LEU A 34 -20.39 -4.41 6.89
C LEU A 34 -21.53 -5.37 6.56
N SER A 35 -21.32 -6.22 5.54
CA SER A 35 -22.30 -7.22 5.11
C SER A 35 -22.55 -8.29 6.19
N GLY A 36 -21.50 -8.67 6.92
CA GLY A 36 -21.55 -9.62 8.03
C GLY A 36 -22.00 -9.04 9.37
N LYS A 37 -22.49 -7.78 9.42
CA LYS A 37 -22.87 -7.08 10.67
C LYS A 37 -21.75 -7.02 11.71
N GLY A 38 -20.50 -6.89 11.25
CA GLY A 38 -19.32 -6.67 12.08
C GLY A 38 -19.40 -5.35 12.85
N SER A 39 -18.57 -5.21 13.89
CA SER A 39 -18.60 -4.01 14.73
C SER A 39 -18.23 -2.74 13.93
N PRO A 40 -18.87 -1.59 14.18
CA PRO A 40 -18.55 -0.32 13.52
C PRO A 40 -17.07 0.04 13.62
N ARG A 41 -16.45 -0.22 14.78
CA ARG A 41 -15.02 0.00 15.02
C ARG A 41 -14.14 -0.81 14.06
N SER A 42 -14.48 -2.08 13.80
CA SER A 42 -13.73 -2.91 12.86
C SER A 42 -13.87 -2.44 11.42
N ILE A 43 -15.08 -2.05 11.01
CA ILE A 43 -15.35 -1.53 9.66
C ILE A 43 -14.56 -0.25 9.41
N ILE A 44 -14.63 0.71 10.33
CA ILE A 44 -13.89 1.98 10.25
C ILE A 44 -12.39 1.74 10.22
N ASN A 45 -11.88 0.81 11.03
CA ASN A 45 -10.45 0.48 11.03
C ASN A 45 -9.98 -0.01 9.65
N ARG A 46 -10.72 -0.92 9.02
CA ARG A 46 -10.40 -1.42 7.67
C ARG A 46 -10.50 -0.34 6.59
N ALA A 47 -11.53 0.50 6.64
CA ALA A 47 -11.66 1.64 5.73
C ALA A 47 -10.53 2.67 5.92
N TYR A 48 -10.11 2.94 7.16
CA TYR A 48 -8.98 3.79 7.47
C TYR A 48 -7.68 3.24 6.85
N TYR A 49 -7.39 1.95 7.01
CA TYR A 49 -6.21 1.34 6.42
C TYR A 49 -6.25 1.34 4.88
N ALA A 50 -7.43 1.19 4.28
CA ALA A 50 -7.58 1.34 2.84
C ALA A 50 -7.12 2.73 2.37
N MET A 51 -7.62 3.80 2.99
CA MET A 51 -7.20 5.17 2.70
C MET A 51 -5.71 5.39 2.96
N PHE A 52 -5.19 4.88 4.09
CA PHE A 52 -3.78 4.97 4.43
C PHE A 52 -2.88 4.37 3.34
N TYR A 53 -3.21 3.16 2.87
CA TYR A 53 -2.45 2.51 1.81
C TYR A 53 -2.57 3.23 0.45
N SER A 54 -3.74 3.79 0.13
CA SER A 54 -3.88 4.65 -1.06
C SER A 54 -2.99 5.89 -1.00
N VAL A 55 -2.92 6.56 0.16
CA VAL A 55 -2.03 7.71 0.35
C VAL A 55 -0.55 7.29 0.26
N LEU A 56 -0.17 6.15 0.85
CA LEU A 56 1.18 5.61 0.70
C LEU A 56 1.53 5.33 -0.77
N ALA A 57 0.59 4.85 -1.58
CA ALA A 57 0.82 4.62 -3.01
C ALA A 57 1.13 5.93 -3.77
N LEU A 58 0.49 7.04 -3.39
CA LEU A 58 0.75 8.36 -3.95
C LEU A 58 2.12 8.90 -3.53
N ILE A 59 2.43 8.80 -2.22
CA ILE A 59 3.67 9.34 -1.65
C ILE A 59 4.91 8.72 -2.29
N VAL A 60 4.86 7.47 -2.79
CA VAL A 60 6.01 6.80 -3.45
C VAL A 60 6.60 7.61 -4.62
N PHE A 61 5.83 8.50 -5.24
CA PHE A 61 6.29 9.34 -6.35
C PHE A 61 6.80 10.72 -5.92
N GLU A 62 6.69 11.05 -4.63
CA GLU A 62 7.17 12.33 -4.12
C GLU A 62 8.69 12.37 -4.02
N PRO A 63 9.34 13.52 -4.32
CA PRO A 63 10.80 13.67 -4.29
C PRO A 63 11.45 13.35 -2.94
N TYR A 64 10.69 13.48 -1.84
CA TYR A 64 11.11 13.22 -0.46
C TYR A 64 10.57 11.90 0.10
N SER A 65 9.94 11.07 -0.73
CA SER A 65 9.58 9.72 -0.33
C SER A 65 10.84 8.98 0.07
N SER A 66 10.90 8.51 1.32
CA SER A 66 12.12 7.94 1.88
C SER A 66 12.60 6.75 1.05
N SER A 67 13.61 6.96 0.21
CA SER A 67 14.44 5.91 -0.39
C SER A 67 15.63 5.53 0.50
N LYS A 68 15.81 6.22 1.64
CA LYS A 68 16.91 6.01 2.58
C LYS A 68 16.59 4.91 3.59
N HIS A 69 16.38 3.70 3.10
CA HIS A 69 16.67 2.47 3.83
C HIS A 69 17.54 1.54 3.00
N SER A 70 18.59 2.07 2.36
CA SER A 70 19.75 1.28 1.93
C SER A 70 20.59 0.76 3.12
N GLY A 71 20.04 0.69 4.33
CA GLY A 71 20.74 0.37 5.57
C GLY A 71 19.96 -0.52 6.55
N VAL A 72 18.91 -1.23 6.11
CA VAL A 72 18.17 -2.19 6.97
C VAL A 72 18.12 -3.61 6.34
N LEU A 73 18.95 -3.85 5.33
CA LEU A 73 19.37 -5.19 4.92
C LEU A 73 20.90 -5.18 4.92
N SER A 74 21.49 -5.40 6.10
CA SER A 74 22.82 -6.02 6.23
C SER A 74 22.61 -7.48 6.57
#